data_AF-A0A838PLD6-F1
#
_entry.id   AF-A0A838PLD6-F1
#
_cell.length_a   1.000
_cell.length_b   1.000
_cell.length_c   1.000
_cell.angle_alpha   90.00
_cell.angle_beta   90.00
_cell.angle_gamma   90.00
#
_symmetry.space_group_name_H-M   'P 1'
#
loop_
_entity.id
_entity.type
_entity.pdbx_description
1 polymer ?
#
loop_
_entity_poly.entity_id
_entity_poly.type
_entity_poly.pdbx_seq_one_letter_code
_entity_poly.pdbx_strand_id
1 'polypeptide(L)'
;DRNVSNVFAENEQIAFGTGVLVDGLDFSDDKMLVGRTFSYSDTQRYRVGPNYLQVPVNQPKAPVATNQRDGQMAYGVDDPGENPHVNYEPSITGGLDEAPGPNHAEQGPTIEGRLTRARIPRTNDYAQAGERYQLSEEWERDDLVTNLVDALSQCERPIQERMVWHLLMVEDELGLRVGEGLEISVDDVRDLPPLATQSLTEDERERLAKLGANGPRDVTGHVMTHCVHNERDVRAEDREAVAAG
;
A
#
# COMPACT_ATOMS: atom_id res chain seq x y z
N ASP A 1 -5.42 13.07 -22.63
CA ASP A 1 -4.09 13.69 -22.82
C ASP A 1 -4.13 15.20 -22.65
N ARG A 2 -4.36 15.70 -21.42
CA ARG A 2 -4.39 17.15 -21.13
C ARG A 2 -3.93 17.41 -19.70
N ASN A 3 -3.14 18.46 -19.52
CA ASN A 3 -2.77 18.95 -18.20
C ASN A 3 -3.93 19.71 -17.53
N VAL A 4 -3.83 19.88 -16.22
CA VAL A 4 -4.75 20.74 -15.45
C VAL A 4 -4.64 22.19 -15.91
N SER A 5 -5.76 22.90 -15.92
CA SER A 5 -5.81 24.33 -16.19
C SER A 5 -5.51 25.16 -14.93
N ASN A 6 -5.84 24.62 -13.75
CA ASN A 6 -5.50 25.22 -12.46
C ASN A 6 -5.08 24.15 -11.45
N VAL A 7 -3.82 24.24 -10.98
CA VAL A 7 -3.23 23.26 -10.06
C VAL A 7 -4.03 23.17 -8.76
N PHE A 8 -4.41 24.29 -8.16
CA PHE A 8 -5.14 24.24 -6.89
C PHE A 8 -6.54 23.64 -7.09
N ALA A 9 -7.27 24.12 -8.09
CA ALA A 9 -8.66 23.73 -8.29
C ALA A 9 -8.84 22.27 -8.71
N GLU A 10 -7.91 21.74 -9.52
CA GLU A 10 -8.02 20.40 -10.11
C GLU A 10 -7.06 19.38 -9.48
N ASN A 11 -5.85 19.75 -9.04
CA ASN A 11 -4.90 18.80 -8.45
C ASN A 11 -4.97 18.81 -6.91
N GLU A 12 -4.93 19.98 -6.28
CA GLU A 12 -4.91 20.04 -4.81
C GLU A 12 -6.26 19.66 -4.20
N GLN A 13 -7.38 19.99 -4.86
CA GLN A 13 -8.72 19.69 -4.33
C GLN A 13 -9.29 18.33 -4.76
N ILE A 14 -8.61 17.58 -5.63
CA ILE A 14 -9.09 16.26 -6.02
C ILE A 14 -9.10 15.32 -4.82
N ALA A 15 -10.12 14.48 -4.72
CA ALA A 15 -10.32 13.56 -3.62
C ALA A 15 -10.51 12.13 -4.15
N PHE A 16 -9.55 11.26 -3.82
CA PHE A 16 -9.64 9.83 -4.08
C PHE A 16 -10.06 9.08 -2.81
N GLY A 17 -10.67 7.91 -2.98
CA GLY A 17 -10.96 7.01 -1.88
C GLY A 17 -11.25 5.59 -2.34
N THR A 18 -10.80 4.60 -1.57
CA THR A 18 -11.07 3.18 -1.87
C THR A 18 -12.54 2.81 -1.69
N GLY A 19 -13.29 3.62 -0.92
CA GLY A 19 -14.71 3.46 -0.66
C GLY A 19 -15.64 3.79 -1.82
N VAL A 20 -15.12 4.37 -2.91
CA VAL A 20 -15.91 4.78 -4.08
C VAL A 20 -15.90 3.63 -5.08
N LEU A 21 -16.79 2.66 -4.88
CA LEU A 21 -16.97 1.52 -5.78
C LEU A 21 -18.08 1.79 -6.80
N VAL A 22 -18.08 1.00 -7.86
CA VAL A 22 -19.16 0.91 -8.85
C VAL A 22 -19.71 -0.51 -8.86
N ASP A 23 -20.95 -0.67 -9.32
CA ASP A 23 -21.61 -1.97 -9.37
C ASP A 23 -20.77 -3.04 -10.08
N GLY A 24 -20.69 -4.22 -9.47
CA GLY A 24 -19.87 -5.34 -9.92
C GLY A 24 -18.48 -5.42 -9.26
N LEU A 25 -18.10 -4.44 -8.43
CA LEU A 25 -16.91 -4.49 -7.59
C LEU A 25 -17.30 -4.59 -6.12
N ASP A 26 -16.53 -5.34 -5.34
CA ASP A 26 -16.72 -5.46 -3.89
C ASP A 26 -15.36 -5.57 -3.17
N PHE A 27 -15.37 -5.35 -1.86
CA PHE A 27 -14.19 -5.44 -1.03
C PHE A 27 -13.81 -6.89 -0.70
N SER A 28 -12.51 -7.13 -0.57
CA SER A 28 -12.00 -8.33 0.09
C SER A 28 -11.86 -8.09 1.60
N ASP A 29 -11.67 -9.17 2.36
CA ASP A 29 -11.44 -9.11 3.81
C ASP A 29 -10.03 -8.62 4.22
N ASP A 30 -9.29 -8.02 3.29
CA ASP A 30 -7.99 -7.42 3.56
C ASP A 30 -8.12 -6.33 4.63
N LYS A 31 -7.43 -6.53 5.75
CA LYS A 31 -7.55 -5.67 6.94
C LYS A 31 -6.99 -4.26 6.72
N MET A 32 -6.04 -4.09 5.80
CA MET A 32 -5.53 -2.78 5.40
C MET A 32 -6.53 -2.07 4.47
N LEU A 33 -7.14 -2.79 3.53
CA LEU A 33 -8.16 -2.24 2.62
C LEU A 33 -9.39 -1.74 3.39
N VAL A 34 -9.91 -2.54 4.32
CA VAL A 34 -11.08 -2.17 5.14
C VAL A 34 -10.83 -0.89 5.94
N GLY A 35 -9.64 -0.77 6.57
CA GLY A 35 -9.28 0.44 7.31
C GLY A 35 -9.15 1.68 6.42
N ARG A 36 -8.63 1.50 5.20
CA ARG A 36 -8.50 2.56 4.19
C ARG A 36 -9.86 3.10 3.77
N THR A 37 -10.85 2.25 3.54
CA THR A 37 -12.20 2.66 3.11
C THR A 37 -12.83 3.68 4.07
N PHE A 38 -12.58 3.59 5.36
CA PHE A 38 -12.97 4.62 6.33
C PHE A 38 -12.15 5.92 6.20
N SER A 39 -10.82 5.78 6.17
CA SER A 39 -9.89 6.92 6.29
C SER A 39 -10.01 7.95 5.17
N TYR A 40 -10.24 7.53 3.93
CA TYR A 40 -10.23 8.46 2.79
C TYR A 40 -11.36 9.48 2.87
N SER A 41 -12.60 9.05 3.13
CA SER A 41 -13.73 9.98 3.22
C SER A 41 -13.64 10.87 4.46
N ASP A 42 -13.12 10.35 5.58
CA ASP A 42 -12.96 11.10 6.81
C ASP A 42 -11.99 12.28 6.65
N THR A 43 -10.81 12.04 6.04
CA THR A 43 -9.82 13.11 5.84
C THR A 43 -10.35 14.24 4.94
N GLN A 44 -11.20 13.94 3.95
CA GLN A 44 -11.73 14.98 3.05
C GLN A 44 -12.64 15.98 3.76
N ARG A 45 -13.38 15.54 4.78
CA ARG A 45 -14.31 16.40 5.52
C ARG A 45 -13.60 17.59 6.16
N TYR A 46 -12.37 17.39 6.60
CA TYR A 46 -11.53 18.47 7.13
C TYR A 46 -10.73 19.18 6.03
N ARG A 47 -10.12 18.41 5.10
CA ARG A 47 -9.19 18.95 4.10
C ARG A 47 -9.86 19.84 3.05
N VAL A 48 -11.05 19.46 2.59
CA VAL A 48 -11.80 20.15 1.51
C VAL A 48 -13.15 20.64 2.03
N GLY A 49 -13.81 19.83 2.85
CA GLY A 49 -15.12 20.11 3.43
C GLY A 49 -16.08 18.93 3.28
N PRO A 50 -17.22 18.93 3.98
CA PRO A 50 -18.19 17.84 3.92
C PRO A 50 -18.80 17.66 2.51
N ASN A 51 -18.87 18.74 1.72
CA ASN A 51 -19.40 18.74 0.36
C ASN A 51 -18.30 18.61 -0.72
N TYR A 52 -17.18 17.94 -0.42
CA TYR A 52 -16.05 17.81 -1.34
C TYR A 52 -16.40 17.16 -2.69
N LEU A 53 -17.45 16.34 -2.74
CA LEU A 53 -17.98 15.74 -3.97
C LEU A 53 -18.64 16.77 -4.90
N GLN A 54 -19.02 17.95 -4.39
CA GLN A 54 -19.55 19.05 -5.20
C GLN A 54 -18.45 19.89 -5.86
N VAL A 55 -17.17 19.66 -5.55
CA VAL A 55 -16.07 20.37 -6.23
C VAL A 55 -15.98 19.86 -7.68
N PRO A 56 -15.86 20.73 -8.71
CA PRO A 56 -15.97 20.33 -10.12
C PRO A 56 -15.08 19.16 -10.57
N VAL A 57 -13.89 19.01 -9.98
CA VAL A 57 -12.97 17.90 -10.30
C VAL A 57 -13.42 16.55 -9.71
N ASN A 58 -14.17 16.58 -8.60
CA ASN A 58 -14.68 15.40 -7.90
C ASN A 58 -16.10 15.02 -8.30
N GLN A 59 -16.84 15.95 -8.94
CA GLN A 59 -18.23 15.72 -9.33
C GLN A 59 -18.36 14.54 -10.30
N PRO A 60 -19.27 13.59 -10.01
CA PRO A 60 -19.58 12.53 -10.96
C PRO A 60 -20.16 13.13 -12.24
N LYS A 61 -19.96 12.41 -13.35
CA LYS A 61 -20.55 12.79 -14.65
C LYS A 61 -21.96 12.25 -14.83
N ALA A 62 -22.35 11.26 -14.04
CA ALA A 62 -23.69 10.72 -13.99
C ALA A 62 -24.61 11.60 -13.12
N PRO A 63 -25.93 11.58 -13.35
CA PRO A 63 -26.90 12.21 -12.46
C PRO A 63 -26.77 11.66 -11.03
N VAL A 64 -26.91 12.54 -10.04
CA VAL A 64 -26.91 12.20 -8.62
C VAL A 64 -28.22 12.66 -8.02
N ALA A 65 -28.91 11.73 -7.37
CA ALA A 65 -30.16 11.97 -6.66
C ALA A 65 -30.01 11.38 -5.26
N THR A 66 -29.87 12.25 -4.26
CA THR A 66 -29.79 11.83 -2.85
C THR A 66 -30.62 12.73 -1.95
N ASN A 67 -30.92 12.21 -0.77
CA ASN A 67 -31.58 12.95 0.31
C ASN A 67 -30.60 13.80 1.15
N GLN A 68 -29.30 13.81 0.84
CA GLN A 68 -28.31 14.58 1.61
C GLN A 68 -28.48 16.09 1.38
N ARG A 69 -28.37 16.89 2.45
CA ARG A 69 -28.54 18.36 2.40
C ARG A 69 -27.52 19.04 3.31
N ASP A 70 -27.38 20.35 3.11
CA ASP A 70 -26.58 21.27 3.94
C ASP A 70 -25.08 20.97 3.96
N GLY A 71 -24.39 21.36 5.05
CA GLY A 71 -22.94 21.28 5.17
C GLY A 71 -22.22 22.56 4.69
N GLN A 72 -20.97 22.72 5.14
CA GLN A 72 -20.15 23.86 4.78
C GLN A 72 -19.95 23.93 3.25
N MET A 73 -20.07 25.14 2.71
CA MET A 73 -19.94 25.42 1.27
C MET A 73 -20.88 24.58 0.40
N ALA A 74 -22.06 24.22 0.92
CA ALA A 74 -23.13 23.67 0.08
C ALA A 74 -23.48 24.70 -1.02
N TYR A 75 -23.19 24.34 -2.27
CA TYR A 75 -23.38 25.21 -3.43
C TYR A 75 -24.48 24.69 -4.36
N GLY A 76 -24.70 23.36 -4.37
CA GLY A 76 -25.76 22.71 -5.12
C GLY A 76 -26.61 21.79 -4.24
N VAL A 77 -27.78 21.46 -4.74
CA VAL A 77 -28.64 20.38 -4.23
C VAL A 77 -28.73 19.34 -5.35
N ASP A 78 -28.57 18.07 -5.00
CA ASP A 78 -28.80 16.94 -5.92
C ASP A 78 -30.26 16.95 -6.44
N ASP A 79 -30.57 16.11 -7.44
CA ASP A 79 -31.94 15.99 -7.95
C ASP A 79 -32.92 15.69 -6.80
N PRO A 80 -33.90 16.58 -6.51
CA PRO A 80 -34.82 16.42 -5.39
C PRO A 80 -35.96 15.41 -5.67
N GLY A 81 -36.04 14.85 -6.88
CA GLY A 81 -37.15 13.99 -7.28
C GLY A 81 -38.47 14.77 -7.40
N GLU A 82 -39.58 14.10 -7.11
CA GLU A 82 -40.93 14.65 -7.34
C GLU A 82 -41.29 15.79 -6.37
N ASN A 83 -40.73 15.80 -5.15
CA ASN A 83 -41.06 16.77 -4.13
C ASN A 83 -39.81 17.40 -3.47
N PRO A 84 -39.47 18.67 -3.81
CA PRO A 84 -38.28 19.35 -3.28
C PRO A 84 -38.36 19.73 -1.80
N HIS A 85 -39.52 19.56 -1.16
CA HIS A 85 -39.69 19.80 0.27
C HIS A 85 -39.40 18.56 1.12
N VAL A 86 -39.09 17.42 0.49
CA VAL A 86 -38.78 16.16 1.16
C VAL A 86 -37.27 15.88 1.01
N ASN A 87 -36.63 15.53 2.12
CA ASN A 87 -35.20 15.18 2.20
C ASN A 87 -34.98 13.89 2.99
N TYR A 88 -35.97 13.00 3.01
CA TYR A 88 -35.94 11.74 3.71
C TYR A 88 -36.74 10.69 2.94
N GLU A 89 -36.49 9.44 3.27
CA GLU A 89 -37.16 8.27 2.69
C GLU A 89 -37.44 7.24 3.81
N PRO A 90 -38.58 6.52 3.78
CA PRO A 90 -39.70 6.66 2.84
C PRO A 90 -40.58 7.87 3.15
N SER A 91 -41.24 8.42 2.12
CA SER A 91 -42.15 9.57 2.24
C SER A 91 -43.48 9.33 1.52
N ILE A 92 -44.58 9.66 2.20
CA ILE A 92 -45.93 9.57 1.63
C ILE A 92 -46.30 10.78 0.76
N THR A 93 -45.49 11.83 0.77
CA THR A 93 -45.74 13.08 0.05
C THR A 93 -44.90 13.20 -1.23
N GLY A 94 -44.35 12.09 -1.72
CA GLY A 94 -43.36 12.05 -2.80
C GLY A 94 -41.93 12.26 -2.30
N GLY A 95 -40.95 12.18 -3.19
CA GLY A 95 -39.52 12.28 -2.88
C GLY A 95 -38.69 11.38 -3.79
N LEU A 96 -37.50 11.00 -3.29
CA LEU A 96 -36.67 9.96 -3.89
C LEU A 96 -37.03 8.60 -3.28
N ASP A 97 -36.93 7.55 -4.10
CA ASP A 97 -36.99 6.16 -3.68
C ASP A 97 -35.61 5.49 -3.91
N GLU A 98 -35.26 4.54 -3.05
CA GLU A 98 -34.05 3.74 -3.15
C GLU A 98 -34.04 2.99 -4.48
N ALA A 99 -32.94 3.13 -5.22
CA ALA A 99 -32.78 2.45 -6.49
C ALA A 99 -32.83 0.91 -6.27
N PRO A 100 -33.53 0.15 -7.12
CA PRO A 100 -33.59 -1.30 -6.98
C PRO A 100 -32.20 -1.89 -7.19
N GLY A 101 -31.66 -2.54 -6.16
CA GLY A 101 -30.35 -3.17 -6.17
C GLY A 101 -30.38 -4.55 -5.53
N PRO A 102 -29.34 -5.37 -5.72
CA PRO A 102 -29.23 -6.64 -5.03
C PRO A 102 -29.19 -6.41 -3.51
N ASN A 103 -30.06 -7.10 -2.79
CA ASN A 103 -30.05 -7.03 -1.33
C ASN A 103 -28.75 -7.68 -0.84
N HIS A 104 -27.97 -6.99 0.00
CA HIS A 104 -26.78 -7.55 0.65
C HIS A 104 -27.08 -8.81 1.48
N ALA A 105 -28.35 -9.06 1.85
CA ALA A 105 -28.77 -10.31 2.46
C ALA A 105 -28.78 -11.51 1.49
N GLU A 106 -28.83 -11.26 0.18
CA GLU A 106 -28.89 -12.28 -0.88
C GLU A 106 -27.55 -12.46 -1.60
N GLN A 107 -26.59 -11.53 -1.42
CA GLN A 107 -25.30 -11.52 -2.10
C GLN A 107 -24.16 -11.17 -1.13
N GLY A 108 -23.10 -11.98 -1.13
CA GLY A 108 -21.89 -11.74 -0.34
C GLY A 108 -21.34 -13.00 0.34
N PRO A 109 -20.13 -12.93 0.92
CA PRO A 109 -19.55 -14.04 1.66
C PRO A 109 -20.26 -14.26 3.00
N THR A 110 -20.31 -15.52 3.46
CA THR A 110 -20.71 -15.83 4.84
C THR A 110 -19.56 -15.56 5.79
N ILE A 111 -19.82 -14.81 6.87
CA ILE A 111 -18.82 -14.47 7.87
C ILE A 111 -19.11 -15.27 9.15
N GLU A 112 -18.17 -16.12 9.55
CA GLU A 112 -18.24 -16.90 10.79
C GLU A 112 -16.99 -16.68 11.64
N GLY A 113 -17.17 -16.50 12.94
CA GLY A 113 -16.06 -16.41 13.87
C GLY A 113 -16.32 -15.51 15.06
N ARG A 114 -15.31 -15.38 15.92
CA ARG A 114 -15.35 -14.51 17.09
C ARG A 114 -14.85 -13.11 16.74
N LEU A 115 -15.61 -12.08 17.13
CA LEU A 115 -15.12 -10.71 17.10
C LEU A 115 -13.94 -10.55 18.06
N THR A 116 -12.75 -10.32 17.51
CA THR A 116 -11.49 -10.22 18.27
C THR A 116 -10.51 -9.27 17.58
N ARG A 117 -9.46 -8.87 18.31
CA ARG A 117 -8.28 -8.20 17.78
C ARG A 117 -7.12 -9.16 17.90
N ALA A 118 -6.73 -9.78 16.79
CA ALA A 118 -5.66 -10.76 16.73
C ALA A 118 -4.81 -10.56 15.47
N ARG A 119 -3.53 -10.97 15.56
CA ARG A 119 -2.64 -11.03 14.40
C ARG A 119 -3.09 -12.17 13.48
N ILE A 120 -2.89 -12.01 12.18
CA ILE A 120 -3.15 -13.06 11.19
C ILE A 120 -2.13 -14.19 11.40
N PRO A 121 -2.55 -15.47 11.50
CA PRO A 121 -1.66 -16.56 11.87
C PRO A 121 -0.64 -16.97 10.80
N ARG A 122 -0.90 -16.66 9.52
CA ARG A 122 0.00 -16.98 8.40
C ARG A 122 0.95 -15.81 8.14
N THR A 123 1.88 -15.55 9.06
CA THR A 123 2.97 -14.59 8.84
C THR A 123 4.02 -15.24 7.95
N ASN A 124 4.47 -14.53 6.91
CA ASN A 124 5.62 -14.91 6.10
C ASN A 124 6.38 -13.61 5.84
N ASP A 125 7.01 -13.12 6.90
CA ASP A 125 7.49 -11.75 6.96
C ASP A 125 8.81 -11.59 6.15
N TYR A 126 9.49 -12.71 5.86
CA TYR A 126 10.83 -12.70 5.26
C TYR A 126 10.95 -13.34 3.88
N ALA A 127 10.15 -14.37 3.53
CA ALA A 127 10.43 -15.14 2.31
C ALA A 127 10.26 -14.30 1.04
N GLN A 128 9.15 -13.56 0.92
CA GLN A 128 8.89 -12.72 -0.25
C GLN A 128 9.97 -11.65 -0.45
N ALA A 129 10.44 -11.05 0.64
CA ALA A 129 11.51 -10.05 0.59
C ALA A 129 12.84 -10.67 0.11
N GLY A 130 13.16 -11.89 0.59
CA GLY A 130 14.37 -12.59 0.17
C GLY A 130 14.30 -13.09 -1.27
N GLU A 131 13.14 -13.62 -1.69
CA GLU A 131 12.87 -13.97 -3.09
C GLU A 131 13.04 -12.75 -4.00
N ARG A 132 12.51 -11.59 -3.60
CA ARG A 132 12.67 -10.33 -4.34
C ARG A 132 14.14 -9.94 -4.49
N TYR A 133 14.93 -10.04 -3.42
CA TYR A 133 16.38 -9.78 -3.47
C TYR A 133 17.09 -10.75 -4.42
N GLN A 134 16.78 -12.05 -4.34
CA GLN A 134 17.38 -13.08 -5.19
C GLN A 134 16.97 -12.98 -6.66
N LEU A 135 15.82 -12.39 -6.94
CA LEU A 135 15.35 -12.14 -8.30
C LEU A 135 15.89 -10.83 -8.90
N SER A 136 16.46 -9.94 -8.08
CA SER A 136 17.04 -8.69 -8.54
C SER A 136 18.37 -8.88 -9.25
N GLU A 137 18.64 -8.01 -10.22
CA GLU A 137 19.93 -7.94 -10.90
C GLU A 137 21.04 -7.47 -9.93
N GLU A 138 22.29 -7.78 -10.24
CA GLU A 138 23.43 -7.45 -9.37
C GLU A 138 23.48 -5.96 -9.02
N TRP A 139 23.30 -5.08 -10.01
CA TRP A 139 23.30 -3.64 -9.78
C TRP A 139 22.11 -3.15 -8.93
N GLU A 140 20.93 -3.79 -9.04
CA GLU A 140 19.77 -3.47 -8.19
C GLU A 140 20.05 -3.86 -6.74
N ARG A 141 20.73 -4.99 -6.53
CA ARG A 141 21.17 -5.43 -5.19
C ARG A 141 22.19 -4.46 -4.61
N ASP A 142 23.15 -4.00 -5.42
CA ASP A 142 24.16 -3.02 -5.00
C ASP A 142 23.53 -1.70 -4.57
N ASP A 143 22.55 -1.22 -5.33
CA ASP A 143 21.84 0.01 -5.02
C ASP A 143 20.95 -0.14 -3.79
N LEU A 144 20.28 -1.29 -3.64
CA LEU A 144 19.53 -1.58 -2.43
C LEU A 144 20.42 -1.58 -1.19
N VAL A 145 21.57 -2.26 -1.25
CA VAL A 145 22.54 -2.31 -0.14
C VAL A 145 23.04 -0.91 0.19
N THR A 146 23.44 -0.13 -0.82
CA THR A 146 23.93 1.24 -0.63
C THR A 146 22.88 2.12 0.05
N ASN A 147 21.64 2.10 -0.44
CA ASN A 147 20.53 2.87 0.14
C ASN A 147 20.22 2.45 1.58
N LEU A 148 20.29 1.15 1.90
CA LEU A 148 20.06 0.65 3.25
C LEU A 148 21.17 1.08 4.20
N VAL A 149 22.44 1.01 3.78
CA VAL A 149 23.59 1.47 4.58
C VAL A 149 23.48 2.98 4.84
N ASP A 150 23.20 3.77 3.81
CA ASP A 150 23.07 5.23 3.93
C ASP A 150 21.95 5.64 4.89
N ALA A 151 20.79 4.97 4.81
CA ALA A 151 19.67 5.25 5.70
C ALA A 151 19.93 4.79 7.13
N LEU A 152 20.46 3.56 7.32
CA LEU A 152 20.65 2.96 8.64
C LEU A 152 21.85 3.55 9.39
N SER A 153 22.89 4.03 8.70
CA SER A 153 24.05 4.66 9.33
C SER A 153 23.70 5.88 10.20
N GLN A 154 22.56 6.52 9.91
CA GLN A 154 22.03 7.66 10.66
C GLN A 154 21.23 7.24 11.92
N CYS A 155 20.88 5.97 12.06
CA CYS A 155 20.15 5.45 13.21
C CYS A 155 21.07 5.16 14.40
N GLU A 156 20.49 5.05 15.60
CA GLU A 156 21.23 4.59 16.77
C GLU A 156 21.66 3.12 16.63
N ARG A 157 22.81 2.76 17.23
CA ARG A 157 23.39 1.42 17.10
C ARG A 157 22.42 0.25 17.39
N PRO A 158 21.55 0.29 18.43
CA PRO A 158 20.59 -0.80 18.66
C PRO A 158 19.58 -0.99 17.53
N ILE A 159 19.24 0.08 16.80
CA ILE A 159 18.35 0.03 15.64
C ILE A 159 19.09 -0.60 14.46
N GLN A 160 20.35 -0.20 14.24
CA GLN A 160 21.19 -0.77 13.19
C GLN A 160 21.37 -2.28 13.36
N GLU A 161 21.78 -2.72 14.55
CA GLU A 161 21.94 -4.14 14.90
C GLU A 161 20.64 -4.92 14.69
N ARG A 162 19.51 -4.37 15.14
CA ARG A 162 18.20 -4.99 14.94
C ARG A 162 17.83 -5.10 13.46
N MET A 163 18.14 -4.10 12.65
CA MET A 163 17.85 -4.13 11.22
C MET A 163 18.76 -5.11 10.49
N VAL A 164 20.06 -5.17 10.81
CA VAL A 164 20.98 -6.18 10.27
C VAL A 164 20.47 -7.59 10.60
N TRP A 165 19.99 -7.83 11.82
CA TRP A 165 19.34 -9.10 12.19
C TRP A 165 18.15 -9.43 11.29
N HIS A 166 17.25 -8.47 11.05
CA HIS A 166 16.12 -8.67 10.14
C HIS A 166 16.55 -8.90 8.69
N LEU A 167 17.60 -8.24 8.23
CA LEU A 167 18.11 -8.40 6.87
C LEU A 167 18.76 -9.78 6.67
N LEU A 168 19.47 -10.31 7.67
CA LEU A 168 19.96 -11.71 7.64
C LEU A 168 18.78 -12.72 7.59
N MET A 169 17.69 -12.43 8.29
CA MET A 169 16.45 -13.22 8.18
C MET A 169 15.80 -13.14 6.79
N VAL A 170 15.90 -12.00 6.10
CA VAL A 170 15.49 -11.85 4.69
C VAL A 170 16.40 -12.67 3.79
N GLU A 171 17.68 -12.32 3.73
CA GLU A 171 18.72 -13.01 2.97
C GLU A 171 20.09 -12.78 3.61
N ASP A 172 20.92 -13.83 3.73
CA ASP A 172 22.20 -13.73 4.42
C ASP A 172 23.17 -12.81 3.68
N GLU A 173 23.22 -12.90 2.35
CA GLU A 173 24.06 -12.02 1.53
C GLU A 173 23.69 -10.54 1.75
N LEU A 174 22.40 -10.22 1.75
CA LEU A 174 21.90 -8.86 2.00
C LEU A 174 22.29 -8.37 3.41
N GLY A 175 22.04 -9.19 4.43
CA GLY A 175 22.36 -8.86 5.81
C GLY A 175 23.87 -8.69 6.05
N LEU A 176 24.70 -9.54 5.44
CA LEU A 176 26.16 -9.46 5.52
C LEU A 176 26.69 -8.18 4.85
N ARG A 177 26.21 -7.85 3.64
CA ARG A 177 26.64 -6.67 2.91
C ARG A 177 26.26 -5.37 3.62
N VAL A 178 25.04 -5.30 4.17
CA VAL A 178 24.61 -4.14 4.96
C VAL A 178 25.35 -4.09 6.31
N GLY A 179 25.58 -5.24 6.94
CA GLY A 179 26.39 -5.34 8.16
C GLY A 179 27.81 -4.82 7.95
N GLU A 180 28.47 -5.20 6.85
CA GLU A 180 29.80 -4.69 6.48
C GLU A 180 29.81 -3.16 6.35
N GLY A 181 28.83 -2.58 5.65
CA GLY A 181 28.71 -1.12 5.52
C GLY A 181 28.45 -0.37 6.82
N LEU A 182 27.92 -1.04 7.85
CA LEU A 182 27.62 -0.47 9.17
C LEU A 182 28.61 -0.88 10.25
N GLU A 183 29.64 -1.66 9.91
CA GLU A 183 30.61 -2.25 10.84
C GLU A 183 29.94 -3.15 11.91
N ILE A 184 28.94 -3.94 11.49
CA ILE A 184 28.19 -4.89 12.33
C ILE A 184 28.36 -6.30 11.75
N SER A 185 28.87 -7.21 12.56
CA SER A 185 29.03 -8.62 12.21
C SER A 185 27.79 -9.44 12.56
N VAL A 186 27.71 -10.67 12.02
CA VAL A 186 26.66 -11.62 12.40
C VAL A 186 26.71 -11.92 13.90
N ASP A 187 27.90 -11.99 14.49
CA ASP A 187 28.06 -12.34 15.90
C ASP A 187 27.57 -11.23 16.84
N ASP A 188 27.57 -9.96 16.40
CA ASP A 188 26.99 -8.85 17.16
C ASP A 188 25.47 -8.97 17.30
N VAL A 189 24.81 -9.66 16.36
CA VAL A 189 23.35 -9.74 16.28
C VAL A 189 22.76 -11.13 16.50
N ARG A 190 23.56 -12.20 16.39
CA ARG A 190 23.10 -13.60 16.41
C ARG A 190 22.23 -13.94 17.61
N ASP A 191 22.57 -13.39 18.78
CA ASP A 191 21.90 -13.69 20.04
C ASP A 191 20.66 -12.79 20.31
N LEU A 192 20.32 -11.88 19.39
CA LEU A 192 19.13 -11.07 19.53
C LEU A 192 17.86 -11.94 19.44
N PRO A 193 17.00 -11.94 20.47
CA PRO A 193 15.75 -12.68 20.40
C PRO A 193 14.78 -12.02 19.41
N PRO A 194 13.80 -12.78 18.86
CA PRO A 194 12.66 -12.19 18.17
C PRO A 194 11.95 -11.16 19.04
N LEU A 195 11.29 -10.18 18.40
CA LEU A 195 10.54 -9.17 19.14
C LEU A 195 9.35 -9.80 19.89
N ALA A 196 8.89 -9.18 20.97
CA ALA A 196 7.89 -9.75 21.87
C ALA A 196 6.57 -10.16 21.18
N THR A 197 6.19 -9.48 20.10
CA THR A 197 4.96 -9.77 19.33
C THR A 197 5.22 -10.53 18.03
N GLN A 198 6.46 -10.95 17.80
CA GLN A 198 6.86 -11.62 16.57
C GLN A 198 6.67 -13.13 16.70
N SER A 199 5.94 -13.69 15.76
CA SER A 199 5.77 -15.13 15.59
C SER A 199 6.55 -15.58 14.37
N LEU A 200 7.60 -16.38 14.59
CA LEU A 200 8.35 -16.99 13.49
C LEU A 200 7.70 -18.30 13.06
N THR A 201 7.57 -18.49 11.74
CA THR A 201 7.23 -19.77 11.11
C THR A 201 8.33 -20.81 11.37
N GLU A 202 8.05 -22.08 11.04
CA GLU A 202 9.08 -23.12 11.19
C GLU A 202 10.29 -22.83 10.30
N ASP A 203 10.07 -22.50 9.02
CA ASP A 203 11.13 -22.13 8.08
C ASP A 203 11.95 -20.92 8.57
N GLU A 204 11.30 -19.93 9.18
CA GLU A 204 11.99 -18.77 9.76
C GLU A 204 12.82 -19.16 10.99
N ARG A 205 12.36 -20.11 11.81
CA ARG A 205 13.15 -20.63 12.94
C ARG A 205 14.36 -21.43 12.48
N GLU A 206 14.21 -22.25 11.44
CA GLU A 206 15.33 -22.95 10.83
C GLU A 206 16.35 -21.97 10.27
N ARG A 207 15.87 -20.90 9.63
CA ARG A 207 16.74 -19.84 9.11
C ARG A 207 17.48 -19.09 10.20
N LEU A 208 16.79 -18.76 11.30
CA LEU A 208 17.38 -18.13 12.47
C LEU A 208 18.47 -19.00 13.10
N ALA A 209 18.27 -20.32 13.15
CA ALA A 209 19.24 -21.24 13.72
C ALA A 209 20.58 -21.27 12.96
N LYS A 210 20.60 -20.88 11.68
CA LYS A 210 21.80 -20.80 10.84
C LYS A 210 22.04 -19.38 10.31
N LEU A 211 21.66 -18.35 11.07
CA LEU A 211 21.78 -16.94 10.68
C LEU A 211 23.18 -16.64 10.11
N GLY A 212 23.22 -16.08 8.89
CA GLY A 212 24.44 -15.81 8.13
C GLY A 212 25.00 -16.99 7.32
N ALA A 213 24.39 -18.17 7.35
CA ALA A 213 24.90 -19.40 6.72
C ALA A 213 23.81 -20.35 6.17
N ASN A 214 22.64 -19.82 5.80
CA ASN A 214 21.51 -20.54 5.22
C ASN A 214 21.69 -20.85 3.72
N GLY A 215 22.52 -20.06 3.03
CA GLY A 215 22.58 -20.06 1.57
C GLY A 215 21.42 -19.27 0.94
N PRO A 216 21.48 -19.08 -0.39
CA PRO A 216 20.48 -18.30 -1.12
C PRO A 216 19.12 -19.00 -1.10
N ARG A 217 18.04 -18.21 -1.06
CA ARG A 217 16.68 -18.75 -1.22
C ARG A 217 16.47 -19.36 -2.61
N ASP A 218 15.67 -20.43 -2.66
CA ASP A 218 15.24 -21.02 -3.92
C ASP A 218 14.17 -20.14 -4.57
N VAL A 219 14.50 -19.61 -5.75
CA VAL A 219 13.59 -18.79 -6.57
C VAL A 219 13.19 -19.52 -7.86
N THR A 220 13.40 -20.84 -7.91
CA THR A 220 13.04 -21.65 -9.08
C THR A 220 11.56 -21.49 -9.42
N GLY A 221 11.26 -21.14 -10.67
CA GLY A 221 9.90 -20.94 -11.15
C GLY A 221 9.34 -19.52 -10.91
N HIS A 222 10.09 -18.65 -10.23
CA HIS A 222 9.77 -17.23 -10.15
C HIS A 222 10.48 -16.44 -11.26
N VAL A 223 9.78 -15.44 -11.79
CA VAL A 223 10.33 -14.50 -12.78
C VAL A 223 10.07 -13.09 -12.28
N MET A 224 11.12 -12.29 -12.24
CA MET A 224 11.02 -10.87 -11.91
C MET A 224 10.33 -10.12 -13.04
N THR A 225 9.30 -9.34 -12.69
CA THR A 225 8.75 -8.34 -13.61
C THR A 225 9.50 -7.04 -13.39
N HIS A 226 10.45 -6.73 -14.28
CA HIS A 226 11.18 -5.46 -14.25
C HIS A 226 10.32 -4.34 -14.83
N CYS A 227 10.23 -3.21 -14.12
CA CYS A 227 9.63 -1.98 -14.64
C CYS A 227 10.67 -0.89 -14.94
N VAL A 228 11.93 -1.13 -14.57
CA VAL A 228 13.03 -0.17 -14.69
C VAL A 228 14.07 -0.75 -15.63
N HIS A 229 14.49 0.04 -16.62
CA HIS A 229 15.60 -0.35 -17.49
C HIS A 229 16.92 -0.12 -16.77
N ASN A 230 17.87 -1.03 -16.96
CA ASN A 230 19.22 -0.88 -16.45
C ASN A 230 19.92 0.29 -17.19
N GLU A 231 19.98 1.46 -16.56
CA GLU A 231 20.69 2.63 -17.12
C GLU A 231 22.22 2.52 -17.01
N ARG A 232 22.75 1.53 -16.27
CA ARG A 232 24.19 1.24 -16.20
C ARG A 232 24.68 0.40 -17.38
N ASP A 233 23.76 -0.24 -18.10
CA ASP A 233 24.03 -0.87 -19.38
C ASP A 233 24.06 0.23 -20.47
N VAL A 234 25.10 1.08 -20.40
CA VAL A 234 25.43 1.98 -21.50
C VAL A 234 25.67 1.09 -22.71
N ARG A 235 24.73 1.13 -23.66
CA ARG A 235 24.80 0.39 -24.92
C ARG A 235 26.20 0.54 -25.48
N ALA A 236 26.82 -0.56 -25.89
CA ALA A 236 28.18 -0.57 -26.45
C ALA A 236 28.37 0.48 -27.58
N GLU A 237 27.29 0.88 -28.24
CA GLU A 237 27.24 1.93 -29.27
C GLU A 237 27.64 3.34 -28.75
N ASP A 238 27.36 3.68 -27.49
CA ASP A 238 27.71 5.01 -26.93
C ASP A 238 29.19 5.11 -26.51
N ARG A 239 29.88 3.98 -26.34
CA ARG A 239 31.33 3.97 -26.02
C ARG A 239 32.19 4.31 -27.23
N GLU A 240 31.74 4.01 -28.45
CA GLU A 240 32.46 4.39 -29.68
C GLU A 240 32.31 5.89 -30.00
N ALA A 241 31.18 6.51 -29.62
CA ALA A 241 30.96 7.94 -29.84
C ALA A 241 31.84 8.85 -28.96
N VAL A 242 32.16 8.40 -27.73
CA VAL A 242 33.03 9.16 -26.81
C VAL A 242 34.52 9.00 -27.15
N ALA A 243 34.92 7.93 -27.83
CA ALA A 243 36.31 7.71 -28.26
C ALA A 243 36.67 8.42 -29.58
N ALA A 244 35.68 8.96 -30.31
CA ALA A 244 35.84 9.59 -31.62
C ALA A 244 35.68 11.13 -31.62
N GLY A 245 35.57 11.76 -30.45
CA GLY A 245 35.54 13.23 -30.27
C GLY A 245 36.80 13.73 -29.57
#